data_AF-A0A5K0VFN8-F1
#
_entry.id   AF-A0A5K0VFN8-F1
#
_cell.length_a   1.000
_cell.length_b   1.000
_cell.length_c   1.000
_cell.angle_alpha   90.00
_cell.angle_beta   90.00
_cell.angle_gamma   90.00
#
_symmetry.space_group_name_H-M   'P 1'
#
loop_
_entity.id
_entity.type
_entity.pdbx_description
1 polymer ?
#
loop_
_entity_poly.entity_id
_entity_poly.type
_entity_poly.pdbx_seq_one_letter_code
_entity_poly.pdbx_strand_id
1 'polypeptide(L)'
;RHIAACAKHYVGDGGTHDGINEGNTIIDLPGLLKIHMAPYYAAVYKGVSSIMVSYSSFNGKKMHANHGLVTDYLKNTLKFR
;
A
#
# COMPACT_ATOMS: atom_id res chain seq x y z
N ARG A 1 15.14 2.48 24.26
CA ARG A 1 14.25 1.35 23.91
C ARG A 1 13.78 1.55 22.48
N HIS A 2 13.74 0.50 21.66
CA HIS A 2 13.16 0.55 20.30
C HIS A 2 11.80 -0.16 20.32
N ILE A 3 10.85 0.35 19.53
CA ILE A 3 9.47 -0.16 19.42
C ILE A 3 9.25 -0.54 17.96
N ALA A 4 8.58 -1.68 17.71
CA ALA A 4 8.23 -2.12 16.37
C ALA A 4 7.28 -1.12 15.70
N ALA A 5 7.62 -0.70 14.47
CA ALA A 5 6.82 0.25 13.70
C ALA A 5 5.91 -0.48 12.70
N CYS A 6 4.78 0.16 12.37
CA CYS A 6 3.84 -0.30 11.35
C CYS A 6 3.57 0.82 10.33
N ALA A 7 3.94 0.63 9.06
CA ALA A 7 3.61 1.57 8.00
C ALA A 7 2.19 1.29 7.47
N LYS A 8 1.38 2.33 7.28
CA LYS A 8 -0.04 2.20 6.95
C LYS A 8 -0.58 3.41 6.17
N HIS A 9 -1.66 3.28 5.40
CA HIS A 9 -2.33 2.04 4.97
C HIS A 9 -1.92 1.65 3.53
N TYR A 10 -1.46 0.42 3.34
CA TYR A 10 -0.90 -0.08 2.07
C TYR A 10 -1.99 -0.61 1.15
N VAL A 11 -2.31 0.00 0.00
CA VAL A 11 -1.84 1.28 -0.54
C VAL A 11 -2.99 1.95 -1.28
N GLY A 12 -2.94 3.27 -1.43
CA GLY A 12 -3.92 4.02 -2.23
C GLY A 12 -5.09 4.59 -1.44
N ASP A 13 -5.16 4.36 -0.13
CA ASP A 13 -6.26 4.77 0.75
C ASP A 13 -6.62 6.27 0.67
N GLY A 14 -5.61 7.13 0.50
CA GLY A 14 -5.80 8.58 0.36
C GLY A 14 -6.17 9.05 -1.05
N GLY A 15 -6.39 8.14 -2.00
CA GLY A 15 -6.71 8.44 -3.41
C GLY A 15 -8.07 7.92 -3.86
N THR A 16 -8.96 7.60 -2.93
CA THR A 16 -10.29 7.08 -3.27
C THR A 16 -11.10 8.11 -4.06
N HIS A 17 -11.91 7.61 -5.00
CA HIS A 17 -12.82 8.42 -5.79
C HIS A 17 -13.74 9.22 -4.85
N ASP A 18 -13.85 10.52 -5.13
CA ASP A 18 -14.60 11.51 -4.34
C ASP A 18 -14.22 11.58 -2.84
N GLY A 19 -13.03 11.08 -2.47
CA GLY A 19 -12.56 11.08 -1.07
C GLY A 19 -13.39 10.18 -0.15
N ILE A 20 -14.11 9.20 -0.70
CA ILE A 20 -14.92 8.27 0.08
C ILE A 20 -14.00 7.36 0.90
N ASN A 21 -14.14 7.40 2.22
CA ASN A 21 -13.38 6.52 3.12
C ASN A 21 -13.62 5.04 2.76
N GLU A 22 -12.54 4.26 2.69
CA GLU A 22 -12.56 2.82 2.32
C GLU A 22 -13.13 2.52 0.92
N GLY A 23 -13.27 3.56 0.10
CA GLY A 23 -13.81 3.53 -1.25
C GLY A 23 -12.88 2.88 -2.27
N ASN A 24 -12.92 3.39 -3.50
CA ASN A 24 -12.16 2.83 -4.62
C ASN A 24 -11.18 3.85 -5.19
N THR A 25 -9.90 3.52 -5.18
CA THR A 25 -8.83 4.30 -5.83
C THR A 25 -8.77 3.90 -7.29
N ILE A 26 -9.13 4.83 -8.18
CA ILE A 26 -9.24 4.63 -9.62
C ILE A 26 -8.06 5.31 -10.30
N ILE A 27 -7.02 4.53 -10.59
CA ILE A 27 -5.78 5.03 -11.19
C ILE A 27 -5.05 3.89 -11.89
N ASP A 28 -4.21 4.19 -12.88
CA ASP A 28 -3.34 3.18 -13.47
C ASP A 28 -2.20 2.78 -12.51
N LEU A 29 -1.54 1.66 -12.80
CA LEU A 29 -0.46 1.18 -11.94
C LEU A 29 0.70 2.20 -11.85
N PRO A 30 1.18 2.83 -12.95
CA PRO A 30 2.19 3.88 -12.87
C PRO A 30 1.80 5.04 -11.94
N GLY A 31 0.56 5.52 -12.02
CA GLY A 31 0.04 6.56 -11.14
C GLY A 31 -0.02 6.12 -9.68
N LEU A 32 -0.50 4.90 -9.41
CA LEU A 32 -0.50 4.32 -8.06
C LEU A 32 0.93 4.29 -7.46
N LEU A 33 1.90 3.82 -8.24
CA LEU A 33 3.29 3.72 -7.82
C LEU A 33 3.92 5.10 -7.58
N LYS A 34 3.66 6.06 -8.46
CA LYS A 34 4.19 7.42 -8.36
C LYS A 34 3.64 8.19 -7.16
N ILE A 35 2.33 8.11 -6.92
CA ILE A 35 1.65 8.97 -5.93
C ILE A 35 1.56 8.28 -4.57
N HIS A 36 1.16 7.03 -4.52
CA HIS A 36 0.79 6.37 -3.26
C HIS A 36 1.83 5.35 -2.76
N MET A 37 2.75 4.88 -3.61
CA MET A 37 3.77 3.89 -3.21
C MET A 37 5.04 4.53 -2.63
N ALA A 38 5.34 5.79 -2.99
CA ALA A 38 6.58 6.47 -2.63
C ALA A 38 7.01 6.32 -1.14
N PRO A 39 6.10 6.48 -0.16
CA PRO A 39 6.45 6.34 1.26
C PRO A 39 6.84 4.90 1.67
N TYR A 40 6.32 3.88 0.98
CA TYR A 40 6.57 2.48 1.32
C TYR A 40 7.97 2.02 0.92
N TYR A 41 8.54 2.55 -0.17
CA TYR A 41 9.96 2.29 -0.48
C TYR A 41 10.85 2.75 0.67
N ALA A 42 10.62 3.95 1.19
CA ALA A 42 11.39 4.49 2.30
C ALA A 42 11.17 3.70 3.61
N ALA A 43 9.92 3.31 3.90
CA ALA A 43 9.61 2.52 5.09
C ALA A 43 10.26 1.12 5.06
N VAL A 44 10.17 0.43 3.92
CA VAL A 44 10.80 -0.89 3.72
C VAL A 44 12.32 -0.78 3.76
N TYR A 45 12.90 0.21 3.07
CA TYR A 45 14.35 0.46 3.09
C TYR A 45 14.89 0.73 4.51
N LYS A 46 14.11 1.43 5.34
CA LYS A 46 14.45 1.69 6.75
C LYS A 46 14.16 0.50 7.69
N GLY A 47 13.65 -0.61 7.18
CA GLY A 47 13.39 -1.82 7.97
C GLY A 47 12.17 -1.72 8.89
N VAL A 48 11.06 -1.14 8.42
CA VAL A 48 9.78 -1.17 9.15
C VAL A 48 9.40 -2.62 9.50
N SER A 49 8.86 -2.84 10.71
CA SER A 49 8.60 -4.19 11.21
C SER A 49 7.31 -4.80 10.68
N SER A 50 6.33 -3.98 10.33
CA SER A 50 5.05 -4.44 9.78
C SER A 50 4.44 -3.42 8.82
N ILE A 51 3.52 -3.90 7.97
CA ILE A 51 2.74 -3.08 7.05
C ILE A 51 1.27 -3.45 7.21
N MET A 52 0.41 -2.46 7.36
CA MET A 52 -1.04 -2.64 7.46
C MET A 52 -1.68 -2.35 6.10
N VAL A 53 -2.42 -3.32 5.58
CA VAL A 53 -3.11 -3.23 4.28
C VAL A 53 -4.32 -2.29 4.40
N SER A 54 -4.58 -1.50 3.35
CA SER A 54 -5.72 -0.58 3.25
C SER A 54 -7.04 -1.32 3.10
N TYR A 55 -8.11 -0.74 3.67
CA TYR A 55 -9.48 -1.18 3.47
C TYR A 55 -10.03 -0.85 2.08
N SER A 56 -9.46 0.17 1.42
CA SER A 56 -9.87 0.64 0.11
C SER A 56 -9.64 -0.41 -0.99
N SER A 57 -10.35 -0.24 -2.09
CA SER A 57 -10.14 -0.98 -3.33
C SER A 57 -9.17 -0.25 -4.24
N PHE A 58 -8.41 -1.00 -5.03
CA PHE A 58 -7.68 -0.50 -6.18
C PHE A 58 -8.36 -1.02 -7.45
N ASN A 59 -8.88 -0.12 -8.28
CA ASN A 59 -9.61 -0.46 -9.51
C ASN A 59 -10.65 -1.58 -9.32
N GLY A 60 -11.45 -1.47 -8.25
CA GLY A 60 -12.51 -2.42 -7.91
C GLY A 60 -12.08 -3.63 -7.10
N LYS A 61 -10.77 -3.91 -6.97
CA LYS A 61 -10.27 -5.05 -6.17
C LYS A 61 -9.88 -4.59 -4.76
N LYS A 62 -10.48 -5.19 -3.73
CA LYS A 62 -10.12 -4.92 -2.33
C LYS A 62 -8.65 -5.23 -2.07
N MET A 63 -7.94 -4.31 -1.42
CA MET A 63 -6.49 -4.44 -1.17
C MET A 63 -6.13 -5.66 -0.34
N HIS A 64 -6.97 -6.05 0.63
CA HIS A 64 -6.79 -7.27 1.42
C HIS A 64 -6.83 -8.56 0.58
N ALA A 65 -7.47 -8.55 -0.59
CA ALA A 65 -7.51 -9.66 -1.53
C ALA A 65 -6.52 -9.49 -2.71
N ASN A 66 -5.71 -8.42 -2.71
CA ASN A 66 -4.87 -8.07 -3.85
C ASN A 66 -3.48 -8.71 -3.78
N HIS A 67 -3.38 -10.00 -4.13
CA HIS A 67 -2.10 -10.74 -4.18
C HIS A 67 -1.00 -10.02 -4.98
N GLY A 68 -1.36 -9.40 -6.12
CA GLY A 68 -0.41 -8.70 -6.99
C GLY A 68 0.31 -7.57 -6.27
N LEU A 69 -0.38 -6.81 -5.41
CA LEU A 69 0.24 -5.73 -4.65
C LEU A 69 0.81 -6.19 -3.30
N VAL A 70 0.14 -7.12 -2.62
CA VAL A 70 0.50 -7.55 -1.25
C VAL A 70 1.63 -8.58 -1.23
N THR A 71 1.70 -9.46 -2.22
CA THR A 71 2.75 -10.48 -2.32
C THR A 71 3.73 -10.13 -3.42
N ASP A 72 3.26 -10.02 -4.66
CA ASP A 72 4.17 -9.92 -5.81
C ASP A 72 4.93 -8.59 -5.83
N TYR A 73 4.25 -7.49 -5.49
CA TYR A 73 4.91 -6.21 -5.36
C TYR A 73 5.62 -6.06 -4.00
N LEU A 74 4.87 -6.07 -2.89
CA LEU A 74 5.45 -5.73 -1.59
C LEU A 74 6.56 -6.68 -1.14
N LYS A 75 6.31 -8.00 -1.18
CA LYS A 75 7.29 -8.99 -0.71
C LYS A 75 8.32 -9.29 -1.77
N ASN A 76 7.89 -9.58 -3.00
CA ASN A 76 8.82 -10.06 -4.03
C ASN A 76 9.57 -8.92 -4.74
N THR A 77 8.95 -7.75 -4.94
CA THR A 77 9.60 -6.60 -5.59
C THR A 77 10.30 -5.70 -4.58
N LEU A 78 9.60 -5.22 -3.54
CA LEU A 78 10.20 -4.33 -2.54
C LEU A 78 11.06 -5.04 -1.50
N LYS A 79 11.04 -6.38 -1.49
CA LYS A 79 11.80 -7.22 -0.55
C LYS A 79 11.43 -6.96 0.92
N PHE A 80 10.17 -6.60 1.19
CA PHE A 80 9.63 -6.57 2.54
C PHE A 80 9.62 -8.00 3.12
N ARG A 81 10.21 -8.18 4.31
CA ARG A 81 10.42 -9.47 4.97
C ARG A 81 9.52 -9.64 6.18
#